data_AF-A0A818C9Y5-F1
#
_entry.id   AF-A0A818C9Y5-F1
#
_cell.length_a   1.000
_cell.length_b   1.000
_cell.length_c   1.000
_cell.angle_alpha   90.00
_cell.angle_beta   90.00
_cell.angle_gamma   90.00
#
_symmetry.space_group_name_H-M   'P 1'
#
loop_
_entity.id
_entity.type
_entity.pdbx_description
1 polymer ?
#
loop_
_entity_poly.entity_id
_entity_poly.type
_entity_poly.pdbx_seq_one_letter_code
_entity_poly.pdbx_strand_id
1 'polypeptide(L)'
;MAVFGAEQIREKTLTTQYFYKYYVAVNIGSLLAFGIIAYVQQNKSYFISYLISTILLVVTLIVFIIGHRCYIHIKPHDSVITNFFPVLINAFQTWYKHRYYIRKMSNELRPSNESMFSNDQYENNKDQILFNMNEQPISFFDYAKGTNNGRFPDRIVDDIKSLRRIIVMFLLLIPYWLIYVQSNTTFIIQGVHMRIPLLQSHINHMPVVWLSLGDQIIIIRNATYYAADMSIFYQFPQYISIGLSEVFASVASFEFAYLAAPQSAQSLVMSLRFCSVGLSSFLGSAYISIYESAYENFTVTNLECKDSEKSELFYIYFFILAGIQLIFIFIFLGCDRKFQILKASQHRFNTRLFIGTNSRTSDV
;
A
#
# COMPACT_ATOMS: atom_id res chain seq x y z
N MET A 1 8.53 6.41 -11.70
CA MET A 1 8.99 7.38 -12.72
C MET A 1 10.51 7.47 -12.78
N ALA A 2 11.19 7.86 -11.69
CA ALA A 2 12.66 7.94 -11.66
C ALA A 2 13.38 6.63 -12.06
N VAL A 3 12.87 5.49 -11.62
CA VAL A 3 13.46 4.16 -11.90
C VAL A 3 13.58 3.88 -13.39
N PHE A 4 12.56 4.18 -14.19
CA PHE A 4 12.60 3.98 -15.65
C PHE A 4 13.63 4.88 -16.34
N GLY A 5 13.81 6.10 -15.85
CA GLY A 5 14.87 6.98 -16.37
C GLY A 5 16.27 6.52 -15.94
N ALA A 6 16.41 5.96 -14.75
CA ALA A 6 17.65 5.34 -14.27
C ALA A 6 18.04 4.10 -15.10
N GLU A 7 17.07 3.30 -15.57
CA GLU A 7 17.29 2.16 -16.46
C GLU A 7 17.85 2.54 -17.84
N GLN A 8 17.73 3.81 -18.24
CA GLN A 8 18.35 4.33 -19.46
C GLN A 8 19.88 4.52 -19.32
N ILE A 9 20.42 4.40 -18.10
CA ILE A 9 21.82 4.66 -17.79
C ILE A 9 22.59 3.34 -17.60
N ARG A 10 23.61 3.15 -18.44
CA ARG A 10 24.63 2.09 -18.44
C ARG A 10 25.27 1.81 -17.06
N GLU A 11 25.67 2.90 -16.44
CA GLU A 11 26.73 2.93 -15.44
C GLU A 11 26.16 3.26 -14.05
N LYS A 12 26.49 2.42 -13.05
CA LYS A 12 25.93 2.53 -11.69
C LYS A 12 26.21 3.87 -11.01
N THR A 13 27.42 4.43 -11.18
CA THR A 13 27.84 5.73 -10.62
C THR A 13 26.97 6.87 -11.18
N LEU A 14 26.74 6.86 -12.50
CA LEU A 14 25.90 7.83 -13.19
C LEU A 14 24.41 7.66 -12.83
N THR A 15 23.97 6.42 -12.55
CA THR A 15 22.61 6.16 -12.07
C THR A 15 22.34 6.86 -10.73
N THR A 16 23.27 6.81 -9.78
CA THR A 16 23.13 7.51 -8.49
C THR A 16 23.11 9.03 -8.69
N GLN A 17 23.98 9.58 -9.54
CA GLN A 17 23.97 11.01 -9.87
C GLN A 17 22.66 11.46 -10.54
N TYR A 18 22.10 10.61 -11.40
CA TYR A 18 20.80 10.86 -12.01
C TYR A 18 19.70 10.97 -10.95
N PHE A 19 19.67 10.07 -9.97
CA PHE A 19 18.69 10.15 -8.87
C PHE A 19 18.84 11.46 -8.10
N TYR A 20 20.05 11.89 -7.75
CA TYR A 20 20.26 13.19 -7.08
C TYR A 20 19.72 14.37 -7.90
N LYS A 21 20.04 14.43 -9.20
CA LYS A 21 19.55 15.48 -10.09
C LYS A 21 18.02 15.44 -10.22
N TYR A 22 17.45 14.25 -10.34
CA TYR A 22 16.01 14.04 -10.39
C TYR A 22 15.34 14.54 -9.10
N TYR A 23 15.86 14.19 -7.92
CA TYR A 23 15.31 14.64 -6.65
C TYR A 23 15.35 16.16 -6.51
N VAL A 24 16.47 16.80 -6.86
CA VAL A 24 16.57 18.26 -6.85
C VAL A 24 15.57 18.89 -7.81
N ALA A 25 15.45 18.36 -9.05
CA ALA A 25 14.52 18.88 -10.05
C ALA A 25 13.06 18.76 -9.61
N VAL A 26 12.66 17.65 -8.99
CA VAL A 26 11.30 17.46 -8.47
C VAL A 26 11.00 18.47 -7.36
N ASN A 27 11.92 18.69 -6.43
CA ASN A 27 11.73 19.66 -5.34
C ASN A 27 11.68 21.10 -5.85
N ILE A 28 12.49 21.48 -6.84
CA ILE A 28 12.40 22.80 -7.47
C ILE A 28 11.08 22.94 -8.22
N GLY A 29 10.68 21.90 -8.96
CA GLY A 29 9.43 21.88 -9.71
C GLY A 29 8.20 22.02 -8.80
N SER A 30 8.18 21.34 -7.65
CA SER A 30 7.10 21.48 -6.67
C SER A 30 7.08 22.88 -6.06
N LEU A 31 8.24 23.45 -5.69
CA LEU A 31 8.32 24.83 -5.18
C LEU A 31 7.80 25.86 -6.18
N LEU A 32 8.13 25.72 -7.47
CA LEU A 32 7.61 26.59 -8.52
C LEU A 32 6.12 26.40 -8.75
N ALA A 33 5.65 25.15 -8.78
CA ALA A 33 4.24 24.83 -8.95
C ALA A 33 3.42 25.41 -7.81
N PHE A 34 3.78 25.12 -6.57
CA PHE A 34 3.09 25.71 -5.43
C PHE A 34 3.25 27.24 -5.47
N GLY A 35 4.46 27.80 -5.60
CA GLY A 35 4.68 29.24 -5.47
C GLY A 35 3.98 30.07 -6.54
N ILE A 36 4.33 29.83 -7.80
CA ILE A 36 3.91 30.66 -8.92
C ILE A 36 2.49 30.30 -9.36
N ILE A 37 2.19 29.01 -9.50
CA ILE A 37 0.89 28.59 -10.03
C ILE A 37 -0.22 28.91 -9.02
N ALA A 38 -0.03 28.63 -7.72
CA ALA A 38 -1.04 28.97 -6.72
C ALA A 38 -1.23 30.49 -6.57
N TYR A 39 -0.15 31.29 -6.65
CA TYR A 39 -0.27 32.75 -6.67
C TYR A 39 -1.11 33.26 -7.84
N VAL A 40 -0.93 32.69 -9.04
CA VAL A 40 -1.72 33.05 -10.24
C VAL A 40 -3.17 32.61 -10.10
N GLN A 41 -3.44 31.43 -9.53
CA GLN A 41 -4.81 30.97 -9.22
C GLN A 41 -5.55 31.93 -8.31
N GLN A 42 -4.87 32.41 -7.26
CA GLN A 42 -5.48 33.26 -6.23
C GLN A 42 -5.70 34.71 -6.70
N ASN A 43 -4.72 35.31 -7.39
CA ASN A 43 -4.75 36.75 -7.70
C ASN A 43 -5.29 37.07 -9.08
N LYS A 44 -5.16 36.17 -10.06
CA LYS A 44 -5.58 36.43 -11.45
C LYS A 44 -6.81 35.63 -11.83
N SER A 45 -6.63 34.34 -12.10
CA SER A 45 -7.70 33.45 -12.55
C SER A 45 -7.21 32.01 -12.56
N TYR A 46 -8.10 31.09 -12.17
CA TYR A 46 -7.89 29.66 -12.32
C TYR A 46 -7.61 29.25 -13.77
N PHE A 47 -8.28 29.89 -14.74
CA PHE A 47 -8.09 29.57 -16.17
C PHE A 47 -6.65 29.78 -16.64
N ILE A 48 -6.04 30.91 -16.26
CA ILE A 48 -4.66 31.25 -16.66
C ILE A 48 -3.66 30.25 -16.06
N SER A 49 -3.86 29.87 -14.80
CA SER A 49 -3.03 28.86 -14.14
C SER A 49 -3.09 27.51 -14.85
N TYR A 50 -4.30 27.02 -15.16
CA TYR A 50 -4.45 25.76 -15.86
C TYR A 50 -3.86 25.81 -17.27
N LEU A 51 -4.02 26.92 -17.98
CA LEU A 51 -3.42 27.12 -19.29
C LEU A 51 -1.88 27.02 -19.25
N ILE A 52 -1.24 27.65 -18.26
CA ILE A 52 0.22 27.56 -18.06
C ILE A 52 0.64 26.10 -17.84
N SER A 53 -0.06 25.37 -16.98
CA SER A 53 0.21 23.96 -16.71
C SER A 53 0.05 23.08 -17.96
N THR A 54 -0.98 23.34 -18.77
CA THR A 54 -1.20 22.62 -20.04
C THR A 54 -0.08 22.90 -21.03
N ILE A 55 0.35 24.15 -21.18
CA ILE A 55 1.46 24.51 -22.08
C ILE A 55 2.75 23.80 -21.65
N LEU A 56 3.07 23.79 -20.36
CA LEU A 56 4.26 23.09 -19.82
C LEU A 56 4.20 21.58 -20.08
N LEU A 57 3.02 20.97 -19.96
CA LEU A 57 2.83 19.55 -20.27
C LEU A 57 3.03 19.26 -21.76
N VAL A 58 2.51 20.12 -22.65
CA VAL A 58 2.71 20.00 -24.10
C VAL A 58 4.19 20.16 -24.46
N VAL A 59 4.89 21.14 -23.88
CA VAL A 59 6.34 21.32 -24.08
C VAL A 59 7.10 20.07 -23.62
N THR A 60 6.77 19.52 -22.46
CA THR A 60 7.38 18.29 -21.94
C THR A 60 7.15 17.10 -22.87
N LEU A 61 5.94 16.97 -23.42
CA LEU A 61 5.61 15.93 -24.39
C LEU A 61 6.43 16.08 -25.68
N ILE A 62 6.59 17.30 -26.20
CA ILE A 62 7.42 17.57 -27.39
C ILE A 62 8.87 17.16 -27.13
N VAL A 63 9.44 17.54 -25.98
CA VAL A 63 10.80 17.14 -25.58
C VAL A 63 10.93 15.61 -25.52
N PHE A 64 9.93 14.92 -24.97
CA PHE A 64 9.92 13.46 -24.90
C PHE A 64 9.88 12.80 -26.28
N ILE A 65 9.06 13.34 -27.20
CA ILE A 65 8.96 12.84 -28.58
C ILE A 65 10.28 13.07 -29.34
N ILE A 66 10.91 14.23 -29.19
CA ILE A 66 12.23 14.51 -29.77
C ILE A 66 13.28 13.53 -29.24
N GLY A 67 13.24 13.24 -27.93
CA GLY A 67 14.15 12.32 -27.26
C GLY A 67 13.95 10.84 -27.59
N HIS A 68 12.81 10.45 -28.17
CA HIS A 68 12.45 9.05 -28.42
C HIS A 68 13.53 8.27 -29.20
N ARG A 69 14.22 8.91 -30.15
CA ARG A 69 15.28 8.27 -30.94
C ARG A 69 16.54 7.92 -30.14
N CYS A 70 16.73 8.53 -28.97
CA CYS A 70 17.90 8.32 -28.12
C CYS A 70 17.64 7.33 -26.97
N TYR A 71 16.40 6.87 -26.78
CA TYR A 71 16.05 5.99 -25.68
C TYR A 71 16.45 4.53 -25.94
N ILE A 72 16.98 3.89 -24.91
CA ILE A 72 17.28 2.47 -24.88
C ILE A 72 15.96 1.71 -24.63
N HIS A 73 15.58 0.92 -25.63
CA HIS A 73 14.36 0.12 -25.57
C HIS A 73 14.66 -1.23 -24.91
N ILE A 74 14.07 -1.44 -23.74
CA ILE A 74 14.19 -2.69 -22.98
C ILE A 74 13.18 -3.69 -23.54
N LYS A 75 13.59 -4.94 -23.74
CA LYS A 75 12.70 -6.00 -24.23
C LYS A 75 11.59 -6.27 -23.19
N PRO A 76 10.35 -6.59 -23.63
CA PRO A 76 9.29 -6.91 -22.70
C PRO A 76 9.65 -8.15 -21.87
N HIS A 77 9.58 -8.03 -20.55
CA HIS A 77 9.68 -9.16 -19.62
C HIS A 77 8.34 -9.90 -19.51
N ASP A 78 8.39 -11.21 -19.28
CA ASP A 78 7.20 -11.99 -18.92
C ASP A 78 6.59 -11.43 -17.63
N SER A 79 5.30 -11.11 -17.69
CA SER A 79 4.58 -10.55 -16.55
C SER A 79 4.11 -11.66 -15.62
N VAL A 80 4.28 -11.47 -14.31
CA VAL A 80 3.67 -12.39 -13.33
C VAL A 80 2.14 -12.30 -13.36
N ILE A 81 1.58 -11.15 -13.75
CA ILE A 81 0.13 -10.93 -13.79
C ILE A 81 -0.56 -11.88 -14.77
N THR A 82 0.03 -12.11 -15.94
CA THR A 82 -0.56 -12.97 -16.97
C THR A 82 -0.70 -14.41 -16.48
N ASN A 83 0.22 -14.86 -15.63
CA ASN A 83 0.21 -16.21 -15.06
C ASN A 83 -0.49 -16.29 -13.69
N PHE A 84 -0.77 -15.17 -13.02
CA PHE A 84 -1.35 -15.15 -11.67
C PHE A 84 -2.73 -15.83 -11.61
N PHE A 85 -3.68 -15.36 -12.42
CA PHE A 85 -5.04 -15.92 -12.43
C PHE A 85 -5.09 -17.38 -12.92
N PRO A 86 -4.39 -17.77 -14.01
CA PRO A 86 -4.31 -19.17 -14.43
C PRO A 86 -3.74 -20.09 -13.35
N VAL A 87 -2.68 -19.68 -12.65
CA VAL A 87 -2.09 -20.45 -11.54
C VAL A 87 -3.08 -20.56 -10.38
N LEU A 88 -3.77 -19.48 -10.03
CA LEU A 88 -4.78 -19.48 -8.96
C LEU A 88 -5.94 -20.45 -9.27
N ILE A 89 -6.46 -20.40 -10.50
CA ILE A 89 -7.55 -21.27 -10.95
C ILE A 89 -7.10 -22.73 -10.97
N ASN A 90 -5.91 -23.02 -11.51
CA ASN A 90 -5.37 -24.37 -11.57
C ASN A 90 -5.10 -24.93 -10.16
N ALA A 91 -4.48 -24.13 -9.29
CA ALA A 91 -4.27 -24.48 -7.88
C ALA A 91 -5.61 -24.81 -7.21
N PHE A 92 -6.65 -23.99 -7.43
CA PHE A 92 -7.99 -24.24 -6.89
C PHE A 92 -8.61 -25.53 -7.40
N GLN A 93 -8.54 -25.79 -8.71
CA GLN A 93 -9.07 -27.00 -9.32
C GLN A 93 -8.38 -28.27 -8.79
N THR A 94 -7.05 -28.26 -8.74
CA THR A 94 -6.26 -29.40 -8.27
C THR A 94 -6.46 -29.61 -6.77
N TRP A 95 -6.49 -28.55 -5.98
CA TRP A 95 -6.80 -28.60 -4.54
C TRP A 95 -8.21 -29.16 -4.28
N TYR A 96 -9.21 -28.70 -5.04
CA TYR A 96 -10.59 -29.17 -4.90
C TYR A 96 -10.72 -30.65 -5.23
N LYS A 97 -10.14 -31.10 -6.35
CA LYS A 97 -10.10 -32.53 -6.72
C LYS A 97 -9.40 -33.35 -5.64
N HIS A 98 -8.24 -32.89 -5.19
CA HIS A 98 -7.48 -33.57 -4.15
C HIS A 98 -8.29 -33.72 -2.85
N ARG A 99 -8.96 -32.66 -2.40
CA ARG A 99 -9.81 -32.68 -1.20
C ARG A 99 -11.03 -33.59 -1.37
N TYR A 100 -11.60 -33.65 -2.57
CA TYR A 100 -12.68 -34.57 -2.91
C TYR A 100 -12.23 -36.03 -2.85
N TYR A 101 -11.09 -36.38 -3.46
CA TYR A 101 -10.54 -37.75 -3.43
C TYR A 101 -10.24 -38.21 -2.00
N ILE A 102 -9.59 -37.38 -1.18
CA ILE A 102 -9.35 -37.72 0.24
C ILE A 102 -10.66 -37.98 0.97
N ARG A 103 -11.67 -37.13 0.77
CA ARG A 103 -12.95 -37.27 1.47
C ARG A 103 -13.71 -38.52 1.03
N LYS A 104 -13.68 -38.84 -0.27
CA LYS A 104 -14.26 -40.07 -0.81
C LYS A 104 -13.55 -41.31 -0.27
N MET A 105 -12.22 -41.36 -0.36
CA MET A 105 -11.42 -42.48 0.12
C MET A 105 -11.54 -42.67 1.64
N SER A 106 -11.55 -41.58 2.41
CA SER A 106 -11.79 -41.62 3.86
C SER A 106 -13.17 -42.16 4.22
N ASN A 107 -14.18 -41.91 3.38
CA ASN A 107 -15.52 -42.47 3.57
C ASN A 107 -15.58 -43.96 3.19
N GLU A 108 -14.83 -44.38 2.17
CA GLU A 108 -14.69 -45.80 1.77
C GLU A 108 -13.90 -46.62 2.82
N LEU A 109 -12.89 -46.01 3.45
CA LEU A 109 -12.11 -46.59 4.55
C LEU A 109 -12.83 -46.52 5.90
N ARG A 110 -14.04 -45.94 5.98
CA ARG A 110 -14.81 -45.83 7.22
C ARG A 110 -15.51 -47.18 7.46
N PRO A 111 -15.26 -47.86 8.59
CA PRO A 111 -15.82 -49.18 8.81
C PRO A 111 -17.35 -49.10 8.83
N SER A 112 -18.00 -49.89 7.96
CA SER A 112 -19.40 -50.26 8.14
C SER A 112 -19.48 -51.09 9.42
N ASN A 113 -20.36 -50.71 10.33
CA ASN A 113 -20.58 -51.36 11.62
C ASN A 113 -20.74 -52.88 11.47
N GLU A 114 -19.65 -53.66 11.57
CA GLU A 114 -19.60 -55.10 11.87
C GLU A 114 -18.16 -55.64 11.70
N SER A 115 -17.36 -55.54 12.77
CA SER A 115 -16.47 -56.60 13.28
C SER A 115 -15.51 -55.99 14.30
N MET A 116 -15.79 -56.30 15.58
CA MET A 116 -15.04 -55.90 16.77
C MET A 116 -13.76 -56.73 16.93
N PHE A 117 -13.03 -56.95 15.83
CA PHE A 117 -11.69 -57.53 15.80
C PHE A 117 -10.82 -56.64 14.90
N SER A 118 -10.37 -55.53 15.46
CA SER A 118 -9.33 -54.69 14.87
C SER A 118 -8.04 -55.51 14.79
N ASN A 119 -7.73 -56.04 13.61
CA ASN A 119 -6.36 -56.45 13.32
C ASN A 119 -5.50 -55.19 13.33
N ASP A 120 -4.56 -55.07 14.28
CA ASP A 120 -3.61 -53.95 14.39
C ASP A 120 -2.90 -53.66 13.05
N GLN A 121 -2.74 -54.69 12.21
CA GLN A 121 -2.14 -54.58 10.88
C GLN A 121 -3.03 -53.81 9.88
N TYR A 122 -4.35 -53.87 10.01
CA TYR A 122 -5.30 -53.11 9.17
C TYR A 122 -5.35 -51.63 9.56
N GLU A 123 -5.39 -51.32 10.87
CA GLU A 123 -5.28 -49.94 11.34
C GLU A 123 -3.93 -49.32 10.96
N ASN A 124 -2.82 -50.03 11.16
CA ASN A 124 -1.50 -49.55 10.74
C ASN A 124 -1.44 -49.28 9.23
N ASN A 125 -1.94 -50.18 8.38
CA ASN A 125 -1.96 -49.96 6.92
C ASN A 125 -2.85 -48.77 6.53
N LYS A 126 -4.02 -48.63 7.16
CA LYS A 126 -4.93 -47.51 6.93
C LYS A 126 -4.28 -46.19 7.31
N ASP A 127 -3.64 -46.13 8.47
CA ASP A 127 -2.93 -44.96 8.96
C ASP A 127 -1.72 -44.64 8.06
N GLN A 128 -1.00 -45.66 7.58
CA GLN A 128 0.12 -45.48 6.65
C GLN A 128 -0.35 -44.95 5.28
N ILE A 129 -1.48 -45.44 4.78
CA ILE A 129 -2.10 -44.96 3.53
C ILE A 129 -2.62 -43.52 3.71
N LEU A 130 -3.26 -43.21 4.84
CA LEU A 130 -3.69 -41.84 5.17
C LEU A 130 -2.48 -40.90 5.36
N PHE A 131 -1.39 -41.40 5.93
CA PHE A 131 -0.15 -40.67 6.18
C PHE A 131 0.57 -40.33 4.87
N ASN A 132 0.80 -41.32 4.00
CA ASN A 132 1.40 -41.11 2.68
C ASN A 132 0.53 -40.22 1.78
N MET A 133 -0.80 -40.25 1.93
CA MET A 133 -1.69 -39.29 1.26
C MET A 133 -1.68 -37.90 1.89
N ASN A 134 -1.31 -37.76 3.17
CA ASN A 134 -1.15 -36.48 3.84
C ASN A 134 0.26 -35.88 3.70
N GLU A 135 1.21 -36.56 3.04
CA GLU A 135 2.45 -35.98 2.51
C GLU A 135 2.12 -35.03 1.36
N GLN A 136 1.52 -33.90 1.72
CA GLN A 136 0.93 -32.94 0.81
C GLN A 136 1.82 -31.71 0.62
N PRO A 137 1.64 -30.98 -0.48
CA PRO A 137 2.27 -29.69 -0.68
C PRO A 137 1.88 -28.72 0.44
N ILE A 138 2.87 -28.07 1.06
CA ILE A 138 2.73 -27.28 2.31
C ILE A 138 1.80 -26.06 2.13
N SER A 139 1.54 -25.60 0.89
CA SER A 139 0.72 -24.43 0.60
C SER A 139 -0.26 -24.66 -0.55
N PHE A 140 -1.41 -23.97 -0.51
CA PHE A 140 -2.44 -23.99 -1.57
C PHE A 140 -1.87 -23.79 -2.98
N PHE A 141 -0.90 -22.89 -3.14
CA PHE A 141 -0.28 -22.64 -4.45
C PHE A 141 0.60 -23.80 -4.92
N ASP A 142 1.13 -24.62 -4.01
CA ASP A 142 2.04 -25.71 -4.37
C ASP A 142 1.31 -26.82 -5.16
N TYR A 143 -0.04 -26.86 -5.15
CA TYR A 143 -0.85 -27.71 -6.03
C TYR A 143 -0.75 -27.38 -7.52
N ALA A 144 -0.29 -26.17 -7.88
CA ALA A 144 -0.09 -25.78 -9.27
C ALA A 144 1.32 -26.10 -9.81
N LYS A 145 2.25 -26.57 -8.95
CA LYS A 145 3.63 -26.86 -9.32
C LYS A 145 3.73 -28.09 -10.21
N GLY A 146 4.61 -28.05 -11.20
CA GLY A 146 4.90 -29.19 -12.08
C GLY A 146 5.37 -30.42 -11.31
N THR A 147 6.10 -30.23 -10.22
CA THR A 147 6.52 -31.30 -9.29
C THR A 147 5.36 -32.05 -8.62
N ASN A 148 4.18 -31.42 -8.51
CA ASN A 148 2.98 -31.99 -7.91
C ASN A 148 1.89 -32.30 -8.95
N ASN A 149 2.28 -32.65 -10.18
CA ASN A 149 1.38 -32.87 -11.33
C ASN A 149 0.60 -31.62 -11.78
N GLY A 150 1.06 -30.42 -11.41
CA GLY A 150 0.50 -29.15 -11.83
C GLY A 150 0.97 -28.72 -13.23
N ARG A 151 0.33 -27.68 -13.76
CA ARG A 151 0.59 -27.20 -15.13
C ARG A 151 1.75 -26.19 -15.23
N PHE A 152 2.16 -25.59 -14.11
CA PHE A 152 3.06 -24.44 -14.13
C PHE A 152 4.45 -24.79 -13.60
N PRO A 153 5.51 -24.17 -14.15
CA PRO A 153 6.86 -24.26 -13.59
C PRO A 153 6.89 -23.80 -12.14
N ASP A 154 7.62 -24.52 -11.31
CA ASP A 154 7.72 -24.27 -9.86
C ASP A 154 8.14 -22.82 -9.54
N ARG A 155 9.02 -22.24 -10.36
CA ARG A 155 9.46 -20.83 -10.24
C ARG A 155 8.30 -19.84 -10.26
N ILE A 156 7.33 -20.01 -11.17
CA ILE A 156 6.19 -19.09 -11.32
C ILE A 156 5.28 -19.19 -10.08
N VAL A 157 5.10 -20.40 -9.58
CA VAL A 157 4.28 -20.64 -8.39
C VAL A 157 4.93 -20.04 -7.15
N ASP A 158 6.25 -20.18 -7.00
CA ASP A 158 7.00 -19.60 -5.88
C ASP A 158 7.03 -18.06 -5.95
N ASP A 159 7.14 -17.48 -7.15
CA ASP A 159 7.02 -16.04 -7.39
C ASP A 159 5.64 -15.53 -6.91
N ILE A 160 4.54 -16.21 -7.26
CA ILE A 160 3.18 -15.86 -6.81
C ILE A 160 3.01 -16.01 -5.29
N LYS A 161 3.60 -17.05 -4.71
CA LYS A 161 3.55 -17.31 -3.27
C LYS A 161 4.29 -16.22 -2.47
N SER A 162 5.35 -15.65 -3.04
CA SER A 162 6.06 -14.52 -2.45
C SER A 162 5.20 -13.25 -2.43
N LEU A 163 4.40 -13.01 -3.48
CA LEU A 163 3.51 -11.84 -3.61
C LEU A 163 2.40 -11.80 -2.57
N ARG A 164 1.90 -12.95 -2.11
CA ARG A 164 0.85 -13.01 -1.07
C ARG A 164 1.20 -12.16 0.16
N ARG A 165 2.48 -12.18 0.57
CA ARG A 165 2.93 -11.43 1.76
C ARG A 165 2.95 -9.93 1.49
N ILE A 166 3.36 -9.54 0.29
CA ILE A 166 3.38 -8.14 -0.17
C ILE A 166 1.96 -7.58 -0.26
N ILE A 167 1.01 -8.36 -0.79
CA ILE A 167 -0.41 -7.98 -0.87
C ILE A 167 -0.98 -7.74 0.54
N VAL A 168 -0.75 -8.68 1.48
CA VAL A 168 -1.21 -8.53 2.87
C VAL A 168 -0.61 -7.28 3.52
N MET A 169 0.69 -7.01 3.29
CA MET A 169 1.34 -5.80 3.80
C MET A 169 0.66 -4.52 3.27
N PHE A 170 0.39 -4.42 1.97
CA PHE A 170 -0.27 -3.25 1.38
C PHE A 170 -1.73 -3.08 1.83
N LEU A 171 -2.44 -4.17 2.11
CA LEU A 171 -3.78 -4.11 2.68
C LEU A 171 -3.76 -3.53 4.10
N LEU A 172 -2.78 -3.95 4.92
CA LEU A 172 -2.63 -3.42 6.28
C LEU A 172 -2.21 -1.94 6.32
N LEU A 173 -1.65 -1.40 5.23
CA LEU A 173 -1.29 0.02 5.10
C LEU A 173 -2.43 0.91 4.61
N ILE A 174 -3.58 0.37 4.20
CA ILE A 174 -4.74 1.18 3.74
C ILE A 174 -5.18 2.22 4.80
N PRO A 175 -5.30 1.88 6.11
CA PRO A 175 -5.68 2.85 7.14
C PRO A 175 -4.66 3.98 7.31
N TYR A 176 -3.36 3.67 7.17
CA TYR A 176 -2.33 4.71 7.15
C TYR A 176 -2.55 5.69 5.99
N TRP A 177 -2.80 5.18 4.79
CA TRP A 177 -3.08 6.00 3.61
C TRP A 177 -4.38 6.78 3.71
N LEU A 178 -5.37 6.30 4.48
CA LEU A 178 -6.62 7.01 4.75
C LEU A 178 -6.30 8.38 5.35
N ILE A 179 -5.49 8.42 6.41
CA ILE A 179 -5.14 9.66 7.13
C ILE A 179 -4.21 10.54 6.31
N TYR A 180 -3.25 9.93 5.62
CA TYR A 180 -2.38 10.67 4.71
C TYR A 180 -3.20 11.39 3.63
N VAL A 181 -4.25 10.77 3.09
CA VAL A 181 -5.14 11.44 2.13
C VAL A 181 -5.94 12.56 2.80
N GLN A 182 -6.35 12.40 4.07
CA GLN A 182 -7.05 13.44 4.83
C GLN A 182 -6.19 14.69 5.09
N SER A 183 -4.86 14.57 5.16
CA SER A 183 -3.98 15.74 5.28
C SER A 183 -4.04 16.66 4.07
N ASN A 184 -4.46 16.13 2.91
CA ASN A 184 -4.64 16.89 1.68
C ASN A 184 -6.04 17.51 1.55
N THR A 185 -6.96 17.26 2.50
CA THR A 185 -8.36 17.73 2.41
C THR A 185 -8.85 18.35 3.72
N THR A 186 -9.24 17.53 4.70
CA THR A 186 -9.91 17.97 5.93
C THR A 186 -8.99 18.77 6.84
N PHE A 187 -7.68 18.51 6.79
CA PHE A 187 -6.69 19.29 7.55
C PHE A 187 -6.56 20.70 6.96
N ILE A 188 -6.67 20.86 5.64
CA ILE A 188 -6.67 22.17 4.99
C ILE A 188 -7.91 22.94 5.44
N ILE A 189 -9.07 22.28 5.44
CA ILE A 189 -10.32 22.86 5.92
C ILE A 189 -10.17 23.32 7.37
N GLN A 190 -9.56 22.51 8.24
CA GLN A 190 -9.24 22.92 9.60
C GLN A 190 -8.37 24.18 9.64
N GLY A 191 -7.30 24.22 8.84
CA GLY A 191 -6.37 25.36 8.78
C GLY A 191 -7.03 26.66 8.34
N VAL A 192 -8.04 26.61 7.47
CA VAL A 192 -8.83 27.79 7.05
C VAL A 192 -9.58 28.43 8.22
N HIS A 193 -9.96 27.65 9.23
CA HIS A 193 -10.71 28.11 10.40
C HIS A 193 -9.82 28.55 11.57
N MET A 194 -8.50 28.37 11.49
CA MET A 194 -7.54 28.73 12.53
C MET A 194 -7.02 30.17 12.38
N ARG A 195 -6.60 30.77 13.50
CA ARG A 195 -6.06 32.13 13.52
C ARG A 195 -4.60 32.18 13.06
N ILE A 196 -4.26 33.18 12.26
CA ILE A 196 -2.89 33.50 11.83
C ILE A 196 -2.42 34.77 12.56
N PRO A 197 -1.88 34.67 13.79
CA PRO A 197 -1.60 35.85 14.62
C PRO A 197 -0.36 36.66 14.19
N LEU A 198 0.58 36.07 13.43
CA LEU A 198 1.95 36.61 13.30
C LEU A 198 2.25 37.40 12.02
N LEU A 199 1.29 37.53 11.09
CA LEU A 199 1.57 38.08 9.75
C LEU A 199 0.61 39.17 9.26
N GLN A 200 -0.27 39.68 10.13
CA GLN A 200 -1.34 40.60 9.73
C GLN A 200 -0.84 41.99 9.27
N SER A 201 0.36 42.44 9.68
CA SER A 201 0.78 43.84 9.51
C SER A 201 1.82 44.14 8.41
N HIS A 202 2.57 43.15 7.88
CA HIS A 202 3.66 43.46 6.93
C HIS A 202 3.75 42.59 5.68
N ILE A 203 2.79 41.69 5.45
CA ILE A 203 2.87 40.74 4.33
C ILE A 203 1.54 40.70 3.57
N ASN A 204 1.19 41.81 2.92
CA ASN A 204 0.06 41.86 1.98
C ASN A 204 0.39 41.21 0.62
N HIS A 205 1.61 40.70 0.43
CA HIS A 205 2.07 40.19 -0.86
C HIS A 205 2.96 38.93 -0.81
N MET A 206 3.26 38.30 0.34
CA MET A 206 3.89 36.98 0.23
C MET A 206 2.80 35.93 -0.04
N PRO A 207 2.97 35.12 -1.09
CA PRO A 207 2.16 33.94 -1.27
C PRO A 207 2.33 33.07 -0.03
N VAL A 208 1.24 32.61 0.54
CA VAL A 208 1.18 31.62 1.65
C VAL A 208 1.69 30.24 1.24
N VAL A 209 2.45 30.20 0.16
CA VAL A 209 3.00 29.03 -0.48
C VAL A 209 4.44 28.70 -0.06
N TRP A 210 5.13 29.61 0.61
CA TRP A 210 6.56 29.44 0.88
C TRP A 210 6.90 28.38 1.95
N LEU A 211 5.90 27.80 2.63
CA LEU A 211 6.10 26.74 3.62
C LEU A 211 5.96 25.32 3.04
N SER A 212 5.83 25.20 1.71
CA SER A 212 5.51 23.98 0.96
C SER A 212 6.66 22.98 0.72
N LEU A 213 7.57 22.85 1.69
CA LEU A 213 8.13 21.52 1.97
C LEU A 213 7.16 20.67 2.83
N GLY A 214 6.04 21.24 3.28
CA GLY A 214 4.88 20.54 3.85
C GLY A 214 3.55 21.13 3.35
N ASP A 215 2.59 20.26 3.09
CA ASP A 215 1.39 20.48 2.27
C ASP A 215 0.51 21.73 2.55
N GLN A 216 0.03 22.28 1.42
CA GLN A 216 -1.20 23.01 1.10
C GLN A 216 -1.91 23.85 2.18
N ILE A 217 -1.89 25.18 2.00
CA ILE A 217 -2.90 26.09 2.57
C ILE A 217 -3.41 27.03 1.49
N ILE A 218 -4.69 26.87 1.15
CA ILE A 218 -5.45 27.75 0.28
C ILE A 218 -5.86 28.98 1.08
N ILE A 219 -5.58 30.18 0.59
CA ILE A 219 -6.29 31.39 1.02
C ILE A 219 -7.41 31.64 0.02
N ILE A 220 -8.65 31.46 0.48
CA ILE A 220 -9.83 31.97 -0.21
C ILE A 220 -9.99 33.44 0.18
N ARG A 221 -10.08 34.28 -0.86
CA ARG A 221 -10.33 35.72 -0.89
C ARG A 221 -10.90 36.37 0.39
N ASN A 222 -10.15 37.35 0.88
CA ASN A 222 -10.55 38.63 1.51
C ASN A 222 -11.64 38.64 2.60
N ALA A 223 -11.95 37.50 3.22
CA ALA A 223 -12.67 37.45 4.48
C ALA A 223 -12.18 36.24 5.29
N THR A 224 -11.23 36.47 6.20
CA THR A 224 -10.88 35.48 7.22
C THR A 224 -11.96 35.50 8.30
N TYR A 225 -12.79 34.46 8.36
CA TYR A 225 -13.72 34.24 9.45
C TYR A 225 -13.08 33.20 10.39
N TYR A 226 -12.62 33.64 11.57
CA TYR A 226 -11.97 32.78 12.57
C TYR A 226 -13.01 31.99 13.38
N ALA A 227 -13.21 30.71 13.07
CA ALA A 227 -14.17 29.87 13.80
C ALA A 227 -13.64 29.45 15.19
N ALA A 228 -12.32 29.48 15.38
CA ALA A 228 -11.67 29.18 16.64
C ALA A 228 -10.53 30.16 16.94
N ASP A 229 -10.33 30.48 18.23
CA ASP A 229 -9.21 31.31 18.71
C ASP A 229 -7.84 30.62 18.59
N MET A 230 -7.81 29.36 18.16
CA MET A 230 -6.60 28.53 18.06
C MET A 230 -5.69 29.01 16.93
N SER A 231 -4.39 29.13 17.22
CA SER A 231 -3.41 29.51 16.21
C SER A 231 -3.10 28.38 15.23
N ILE A 232 -2.90 28.70 13.95
CA ILE A 232 -2.46 27.75 12.92
C ILE A 232 -1.15 27.01 13.28
N PHE A 233 -0.33 27.56 14.18
CA PHE A 233 0.90 26.90 14.63
C PHE A 233 0.64 25.56 15.31
N TYR A 234 -0.55 25.33 15.87
CA TYR A 234 -0.92 24.05 16.45
C TYR A 234 -1.06 22.92 15.42
N GLN A 235 -1.05 23.23 14.12
CA GLN A 235 -1.06 22.24 13.05
C GLN A 235 0.33 21.71 12.70
N PHE A 236 1.42 22.40 13.10
CA PHE A 236 2.79 21.95 12.83
C PHE A 236 3.10 20.55 13.37
N PRO A 237 2.78 20.21 14.64
CA PRO A 237 3.05 18.87 15.16
C PRO A 237 2.34 17.77 14.35
N GLN A 238 1.14 18.05 13.84
CA GLN A 238 0.34 17.10 13.08
C GLN A 238 0.96 16.84 11.71
N TYR A 239 1.34 17.89 10.98
CA TYR A 239 2.01 17.75 9.67
C TYR A 239 3.41 17.14 9.79
N ILE A 240 4.19 17.52 10.80
CA ILE A 240 5.51 16.91 11.05
C ILE A 240 5.36 15.42 11.33
N SER A 241 4.37 15.04 12.14
CA SER A 241 4.11 13.62 12.45
C SER A 241 3.71 12.83 11.20
N ILE A 242 2.87 13.40 10.33
CA ILE A 242 2.50 12.76 9.06
C ILE A 242 3.71 12.65 8.13
N GLY A 243 4.52 13.70 7.98
CA GLY A 243 5.71 13.68 7.14
C GLY A 243 6.75 12.65 7.62
N LEU A 244 7.02 12.59 8.94
CA LEU A 244 7.87 11.56 9.52
C LEU A 244 7.31 10.15 9.26
N SER A 245 6.00 9.98 9.43
CA SER A 245 5.35 8.69 9.17
C SER A 245 5.42 8.27 7.70
N GLU A 246 5.47 9.20 6.75
CA GLU A 246 5.66 8.89 5.33
C GLU A 246 7.01 8.25 5.06
N VAL A 247 8.08 8.81 5.63
CA VAL A 247 9.42 8.25 5.47
C VAL A 247 9.49 6.83 6.07
N PHE A 248 8.97 6.64 7.28
CA PHE A 248 9.08 5.36 7.99
C PHE A 248 8.08 4.29 7.53
N ALA A 249 6.85 4.66 7.17
CA ALA A 249 5.83 3.70 6.76
C ALA A 249 5.76 3.56 5.25
N SER A 250 5.62 4.67 4.51
CA SER A 250 5.35 4.63 3.07
C SER A 250 6.58 4.30 2.23
N VAL A 251 7.72 4.97 2.47
CA VAL A 251 8.95 4.75 1.70
C VAL A 251 9.56 3.40 2.07
N ALA A 252 9.73 3.12 3.36
CA ALA A 252 10.33 1.86 3.81
C ALA A 252 9.52 0.61 3.42
N SER A 253 8.18 0.65 3.52
CA SER A 253 7.35 -0.49 3.10
C SER A 253 7.42 -0.75 1.60
N PHE A 254 7.47 0.32 0.80
CA PHE A 254 7.59 0.20 -0.66
C PHE A 254 8.96 -0.36 -1.06
N GLU A 255 10.04 0.16 -0.47
CA GLU A 255 11.40 -0.35 -0.70
C GLU A 255 11.50 -1.83 -0.32
N PHE A 256 11.00 -2.19 0.87
CA PHE A 256 10.95 -3.58 1.32
C PHE A 256 10.16 -4.48 0.35
N ALA A 257 8.97 -4.06 -0.07
CA ALA A 257 8.16 -4.83 -1.01
C ALA A 257 8.81 -4.96 -2.38
N TYR A 258 9.51 -3.92 -2.85
CA TYR A 258 10.20 -3.92 -4.14
C TYR A 258 11.40 -4.86 -4.13
N LEU A 259 12.15 -4.91 -3.03
CA LEU A 259 13.29 -5.82 -2.84
C LEU A 259 12.84 -7.28 -2.60
N ALA A 260 11.69 -7.48 -1.96
CA ALA A 260 11.14 -8.81 -1.69
C ALA A 260 10.42 -9.42 -2.90
N ALA A 261 10.00 -8.60 -3.88
CA ALA A 261 9.30 -9.06 -5.07
C ALA A 261 10.25 -9.63 -6.13
N PRO A 262 9.83 -10.65 -6.88
CA PRO A 262 10.56 -11.09 -8.07
C PRO A 262 10.57 -9.98 -9.12
N GLN A 263 11.62 -9.93 -9.95
CA GLN A 263 11.80 -8.88 -10.99
C GLN A 263 10.58 -8.76 -11.90
N SER A 264 9.96 -9.88 -12.26
CA SER A 264 8.76 -9.96 -13.11
C SER A 264 7.47 -9.44 -12.46
N ALA A 265 7.48 -9.11 -11.15
CA ALA A 265 6.37 -8.54 -10.41
C ALA A 265 6.67 -7.18 -9.76
N GLN A 266 7.79 -6.54 -10.09
CA GLN A 266 8.10 -5.21 -9.54
C GLN A 266 7.08 -4.14 -9.96
N SER A 267 6.53 -4.23 -11.17
CA SER A 267 5.43 -3.36 -11.62
C SER A 267 4.14 -3.59 -10.82
N LEU A 268 3.88 -4.84 -10.40
CA LEU A 268 2.76 -5.18 -9.53
C LEU A 268 2.87 -4.48 -8.18
N VAL A 269 4.06 -4.44 -7.58
CA VAL A 269 4.30 -3.73 -6.31
C VAL A 269 3.92 -2.25 -6.42
N MET A 270 4.32 -1.59 -7.51
CA MET A 270 3.96 -0.20 -7.76
C MET A 270 2.44 -0.02 -7.96
N SER A 271 1.80 -0.92 -8.71
CA SER A 271 0.34 -0.88 -8.89
C SER A 271 -0.42 -1.12 -7.59
N LEU A 272 0.07 -2.01 -6.72
CA LEU A 272 -0.54 -2.29 -5.42
C LEU A 272 -0.44 -1.07 -4.51
N ARG A 273 0.69 -0.36 -4.51
CA ARG A 273 0.84 0.92 -3.80
C ARG A 273 -0.23 1.92 -4.23
N PHE A 274 -0.36 2.18 -5.53
CA PHE A 274 -1.36 3.13 -6.03
C PHE A 274 -2.80 2.66 -5.78
N CYS A 275 -3.05 1.36 -5.89
CA CYS A 275 -4.35 0.78 -5.57
C CYS A 275 -4.72 1.00 -4.09
N SER A 276 -3.77 0.80 -3.16
CA SER A 276 -3.99 1.08 -1.73
C SER A 276 -4.32 2.56 -1.47
N VAL A 277 -3.62 3.49 -2.13
CA VAL A 277 -3.90 4.94 -2.02
C VAL A 277 -5.27 5.30 -2.63
N GLY A 278 -5.62 4.69 -3.76
CA GLY A 278 -6.94 4.87 -4.38
C GLY A 278 -8.06 4.36 -3.48
N LEU A 279 -7.92 3.14 -2.96
CA LEU A 279 -8.89 2.54 -2.04
C LEU A 279 -9.02 3.34 -0.75
N SER A 280 -7.92 3.88 -0.20
CA SER A 280 -7.97 4.74 0.98
C SER A 280 -8.68 6.06 0.70
N SER A 281 -8.56 6.62 -0.51
CA SER A 281 -9.28 7.84 -0.90
C SER A 281 -10.80 7.61 -0.95
N PHE A 282 -11.23 6.45 -1.45
CA PHE A 282 -12.65 6.05 -1.40
C PHE A 282 -13.14 5.86 0.03
N LEU A 283 -12.37 5.18 0.88
CA LEU A 283 -12.71 5.01 2.29
C LEU A 283 -12.75 6.36 3.04
N GLY A 284 -11.85 7.28 2.70
CA GLY A 284 -11.81 8.62 3.29
C GLY A 284 -13.04 9.45 2.89
N SER A 285 -13.47 9.32 1.64
CA SER A 285 -14.70 9.96 1.16
C SER A 285 -15.94 9.34 1.81
N ALA A 286 -16.00 8.01 1.89
CA ALA A 286 -17.07 7.29 2.57
C ALA A 286 -17.15 7.66 4.05
N TYR A 287 -16.00 7.83 4.72
CA TYR A 287 -15.93 8.27 6.11
C TYR A 287 -16.54 9.65 6.30
N ILE A 288 -16.20 10.63 5.45
CA ILE A 288 -16.82 11.96 5.45
C ILE A 288 -18.34 11.84 5.25
N SER A 289 -18.78 11.11 4.21
CA SER A 289 -20.21 10.98 3.91
C SER A 289 -21.01 10.29 5.03
N ILE A 290 -20.44 9.27 5.68
CA ILE A 290 -21.08 8.60 6.83
C ILE A 290 -21.19 9.59 7.99
N TYR A 291 -20.12 10.34 8.28
CA TYR A 291 -20.11 11.32 9.35
C TYR A 291 -21.16 12.42 9.10
N GLU A 292 -21.21 12.99 7.90
CA GLU A 292 -22.21 13.99 7.52
C GLU A 292 -23.64 13.43 7.57
N SER A 293 -23.85 12.17 7.20
CA SER A 293 -25.17 11.53 7.32
C SER A 293 -25.61 11.28 8.76
N ALA A 294 -24.67 11.09 9.69
CA ALA A 294 -24.96 10.88 11.10
C ALA A 294 -25.28 12.18 11.84
N TYR A 295 -24.86 13.33 11.30
CA TYR A 295 -25.02 14.64 11.90
C TYR A 295 -25.67 15.60 10.89
N GLU A 296 -27.01 15.62 10.82
CA GLU A 296 -27.80 16.35 9.81
C GLU A 296 -27.47 17.85 9.68
N ASN A 297 -26.96 18.48 10.74
CA ASN A 297 -26.59 19.90 10.76
C ASN A 297 -25.08 20.17 10.50
N PHE A 298 -24.31 19.14 10.20
CA PHE A 298 -22.87 19.22 10.00
C PHE A 298 -22.48 18.83 8.58
N THR A 299 -21.75 19.72 7.92
CA THR A 299 -21.03 19.40 6.68
C THR A 299 -19.60 19.87 6.82
N VAL A 300 -18.65 19.05 6.37
CA VAL A 300 -17.21 19.34 6.50
C VAL A 300 -16.84 20.63 5.78
N THR A 301 -17.58 21.00 4.73
CA THR A 301 -17.34 22.22 3.95
C THR A 301 -18.06 23.48 4.45
N ASN A 302 -19.09 23.34 5.30
CA ASN A 302 -19.91 24.48 5.77
C ASN A 302 -19.81 24.66 7.30
N LEU A 303 -18.58 24.87 7.76
CA LEU A 303 -18.31 25.29 9.13
C LEU A 303 -18.54 26.80 9.24
N GLU A 304 -19.77 27.19 9.60
CA GLU A 304 -20.07 28.57 9.94
C GLU A 304 -19.39 28.96 11.25
N CYS A 305 -18.60 30.02 11.17
CA CYS A 305 -17.68 30.55 12.15
C CYS A 305 -18.27 30.91 13.53
N LYS A 306 -19.60 30.94 13.67
CA LYS A 306 -20.29 31.37 14.90
C LYS A 306 -20.94 30.22 15.67
N ASP A 307 -20.99 29.02 15.10
CA ASP A 307 -21.67 27.89 15.71
C ASP A 307 -20.68 27.02 16.48
N SER A 308 -20.60 27.23 17.80
CA SER A 308 -19.76 26.44 18.71
C SER A 308 -20.00 24.93 18.57
N GLU A 309 -21.25 24.53 18.35
CA GLU A 309 -21.66 23.13 18.17
C GLU A 309 -21.00 22.49 16.93
N LYS A 310 -20.98 23.18 15.78
CA LYS A 310 -20.35 22.66 14.54
C LYS A 310 -18.85 22.48 14.70
N SER A 311 -18.18 23.37 15.44
CA SER A 311 -16.75 23.23 15.73
C SER A 311 -16.46 22.03 16.63
N GLU A 312 -17.30 21.75 17.62
CA GLU A 312 -17.15 20.57 18.48
C GLU A 312 -17.32 19.27 17.69
N LEU A 313 -18.32 19.20 16.81
CA LEU A 313 -18.49 18.06 15.89
C LEU A 313 -17.23 17.86 15.02
N PHE A 314 -16.66 18.94 14.49
CA PHE A 314 -15.43 18.82 13.70
C PHE A 314 -14.22 18.29 14.49
N TYR A 315 -14.12 18.57 15.79
CA TYR A 315 -13.11 17.92 16.63
C TYR A 315 -13.42 16.44 16.87
N ILE A 316 -14.68 16.09 17.11
CA ILE A 316 -15.13 14.70 17.28
C ILE A 316 -14.80 13.87 16.03
N TYR A 317 -14.98 14.44 14.82
CA TYR A 317 -14.52 13.84 13.57
C TYR A 317 -13.05 13.41 13.65
N PHE A 318 -12.12 14.32 14.00
CA PHE A 318 -10.71 13.97 14.10
C PHE A 318 -10.40 12.96 15.21
N PHE A 319 -11.12 12.99 16.35
CA PHE A 319 -10.95 12.00 17.41
C PHE A 319 -11.39 10.59 16.98
N ILE A 320 -12.50 10.47 16.26
CA ILE A 320 -12.94 9.19 15.69
C ILE A 320 -11.91 8.66 14.71
N LEU A 321 -11.41 9.52 13.81
CA LEU A 321 -10.37 9.15 12.84
C LEU A 321 -9.08 8.67 13.54
N ALA A 322 -8.65 9.37 14.59
CA ALA A 322 -7.49 8.97 15.40
C ALA A 322 -7.73 7.64 16.14
N GLY A 323 -8.95 7.42 16.66
CA GLY A 323 -9.34 6.16 17.32
C GLY A 323 -9.31 4.97 16.36
N ILE A 324 -9.85 5.14 15.16
CA ILE A 324 -9.78 4.13 14.08
C ILE A 324 -8.32 3.78 13.78
N GLN A 325 -7.45 4.80 13.67
CA GLN A 325 -6.03 4.58 13.40
C GLN A 325 -5.32 3.79 14.49
N LEU A 326 -5.59 4.13 15.74
CA LEU A 326 -4.97 3.50 16.90
C LEU A 326 -5.33 2.01 16.93
N ILE A 327 -6.58 1.65 16.64
CA ILE A 327 -7.01 0.25 16.48
C ILE A 327 -6.24 -0.45 15.35
N PHE A 328 -6.10 0.19 14.19
CA PHE A 328 -5.39 -0.40 13.06
C PHE A 328 -3.88 -0.56 13.31
N ILE A 329 -3.26 0.33 14.07
CA ILE A 329 -1.87 0.16 14.51
C ILE A 329 -1.74 -1.09 15.39
N PHE A 330 -2.66 -1.33 16.32
CA PHE A 330 -2.64 -2.56 17.12
C PHE A 330 -2.85 -3.82 16.28
N ILE A 331 -3.74 -3.77 15.28
CA ILE A 331 -3.94 -4.86 14.32
C ILE A 331 -2.65 -5.11 13.53
N PHE A 332 -2.00 -4.05 13.03
CA PHE A 332 -0.74 -4.13 12.30
C PHE A 332 0.36 -4.79 13.13
N LEU A 333 0.57 -4.33 14.37
CA LEU A 333 1.55 -4.90 15.29
C LEU A 333 1.25 -6.36 15.65
N GLY A 334 -0.03 -6.71 15.84
CA GLY A 334 -0.46 -8.09 16.08
C GLY A 334 -0.17 -9.01 14.90
N CYS A 335 -0.47 -8.56 13.68
CA CYS A 335 -0.16 -9.27 12.44
C CYS A 335 1.33 -9.47 12.25
N ASP A 336 2.15 -8.43 12.48
CA ASP A 336 3.61 -8.51 12.33
C ASP A 336 4.21 -9.52 13.32
N ARG A 337 3.82 -9.47 14.61
CA ARG A 337 4.30 -10.44 15.61
C ARG A 337 3.94 -11.87 15.22
N LYS A 338 2.69 -12.11 14.80
CA LYS A 338 2.26 -13.43 14.34
C LYS A 338 3.07 -13.88 13.13
N PHE A 339 3.37 -12.97 12.21
CA PHE A 339 4.17 -13.25 11.02
C PHE A 339 5.62 -13.60 11.36
N GLN A 340 6.25 -12.88 12.29
CA GLN A 340 7.60 -13.19 12.78
C GLN A 340 7.65 -14.55 13.50
N ILE A 341 6.64 -14.85 14.33
CA ILE A 341 6.53 -16.14 15.03
C ILE A 341 6.40 -17.29 14.03
N LEU A 342 5.55 -17.14 13.00
CA LEU A 342 5.40 -18.14 11.94
C LEU A 342 6.69 -18.34 11.15
N LYS A 343 7.46 -17.27 10.89
CA LYS A 343 8.77 -17.37 10.23
C LYS A 343 9.77 -18.12 11.10
N ALA A 344 9.79 -17.84 12.41
CA ALA A 344 10.68 -18.49 13.36
C ALA A 344 10.33 -19.98 13.60
N SER A 345 9.05 -20.33 13.59
CA SER A 345 8.61 -21.73 13.72
C SER A 345 8.94 -22.54 12.45
N GLN A 346 8.76 -21.96 11.26
CA GLN A 346 9.08 -22.61 10.00
C GLN A 346 10.59 -22.82 9.82
N HIS A 347 11.42 -21.87 10.26
CA HIS A 347 12.88 -22.07 10.27
C HIS A 347 13.29 -23.20 11.21
N ARG A 348 12.73 -23.27 12.43
CA ARG A 348 13.01 -24.37 13.37
C ARG A 348 12.56 -25.73 12.84
N PHE A 349 11.41 -25.78 12.17
CA PHE A 349 10.91 -27.02 11.55
C PHE A 349 11.84 -27.49 10.42
N ASN A 350 12.25 -26.59 9.52
CA ASN A 350 13.19 -26.94 8.45
C ASN A 350 14.54 -27.42 9.01
N THR A 351 15.08 -26.76 10.03
CA THR A 351 16.33 -27.21 10.68
C THR A 351 16.19 -28.60 11.31
N ARG A 352 15.04 -28.92 11.92
CA ARG A 352 14.78 -30.27 12.45
C ARG A 352 14.66 -31.33 11.35
N LEU A 353 14.06 -30.98 10.21
CA LEU A 353 13.97 -31.88 9.05
C LEU A 353 15.37 -32.20 8.48
N PHE A 354 16.21 -31.17 8.32
CA PHE A 354 17.60 -31.34 7.85
C PHE A 354 18.46 -32.19 8.81
N ILE A 355 18.27 -32.04 10.13
CA ILE A 355 18.96 -32.87 11.12
C ILE A 355 18.44 -34.32 11.08
N GLY A 356 17.12 -34.52 10.95
CA GLY A 356 16.49 -35.84 10.86
C GLY A 356 16.80 -36.60 9.55
N THR A 357 17.10 -35.90 8.45
CA THR A 357 17.56 -36.53 7.20
C THR A 357 19.04 -36.91 7.25
N ASN A 358 19.87 -36.15 7.97
CA ASN A 358 21.28 -36.49 8.17
C ASN A 358 21.47 -37.67 9.13
N SER A 359 20.63 -37.83 10.15
CA SER A 359 20.71 -38.99 11.05
C SER A 359 20.24 -40.30 10.40
N ARG A 360 19.48 -40.25 9.30
CA ARG A 360 19.05 -41.44 8.54
C ARG A 360 20.03 -41.87 7.45
N THR A 361 20.99 -41.02 7.09
CA THR A 361 22.00 -41.32 6.06
C THR A 361 23.34 -41.78 6.65
N SER A 362 23.47 -41.78 7.98
CA SER A 362 24.64 -42.30 8.70
C SER A 362 24.50 -43.75 9.20
N ASP A 363 23.35 -44.37 9.01
CA ASP A 363 23.05 -45.75 9.44
C ASP A 363 22.99 -46.77 8.27
N VAL A 364 23.57 -46.43 7.12
CA VAL A 364 23.82 -47.32 5.97
C VAL A 364 25.29 -47.25 5.62
#